data_AF-A0AAD6VXT6-F1
#
_entry.id   AF-A0AAD6VXT6-F1
#
_cell.length_a   1.000
_cell.length_b   1.000
_cell.length_c   1.000
_cell.angle_alpha   90.00
_cell.angle_beta   90.00
_cell.angle_gamma   90.00
#
_symmetry.space_group_name_H-M   'P 1'
#
loop_
_entity.id
_entity.type
_entity.pdbx_description
1 polymer ?
#
loop_
_entity_poly.entity_id
_entity_poly.type
_entity_poly.pdbx_seq_one_letter_code
_entity_poly.pdbx_strand_id
1 'polypeptide(L)'
;MYIREDNCENLRCLVELICMFFVASWTGVVKYHGPRPSIQPKQVFVSNHTSMIDFIILEQMTAFAVIMQKHPGWVGLLQSTILESVGCIWFNRAEAKDREIVAKK
;
A
#
# COMPACT_ATOMS: atom_id res chain seq x y z
N MET A 1 -8.30 23.38 3.34
CA MET A 1 -7.73 22.32 4.19
C MET A 1 -6.37 21.97 3.60
N TYR A 2 -5.33 22.72 3.99
CA TYR A 2 -3.96 22.52 3.52
C TYR A 2 -3.33 21.40 4.36
N ILE A 3 -3.39 20.17 3.87
CA ILE A 3 -2.59 19.09 4.45
C ILE A 3 -1.15 19.32 3.99
N ARG A 4 -0.26 19.54 4.95
CA ARG A 4 1.20 19.69 4.82
C ARG A 4 1.78 18.77 3.72
N GLU A 5 2.11 19.33 2.55
CA GLU A 5 2.80 18.60 1.47
C GLU A 5 4.19 18.10 1.94
N ASP A 6 4.92 18.90 2.73
CA ASP A 6 6.28 18.57 3.18
C ASP A 6 6.38 17.31 4.08
N ASN A 7 5.35 17.04 4.89
CA ASN A 7 5.36 15.83 5.73
C ASN A 7 5.05 14.57 4.92
N CYS A 8 4.31 14.71 3.82
CA CYS A 8 3.91 13.58 2.98
C CYS A 8 5.10 13.07 2.16
N GLU A 9 5.95 13.97 1.63
CA GLU A 9 7.16 13.57 0.89
C GLU A 9 8.18 12.82 1.76
N ASN A 10 8.49 13.35 2.94
CA ASN A 10 9.42 12.71 3.87
C ASN A 10 8.97 11.30 4.28
N LEU A 11 7.65 11.12 4.40
CA LEU A 11 7.07 9.85 4.79
C LEU A 11 7.01 8.84 3.64
N ARG A 12 6.73 9.30 2.42
CA ARG A 12 6.84 8.48 1.21
C ARG A 12 8.27 7.94 1.06
N CYS A 13 9.26 8.80 1.25
CA CYS A 13 10.66 8.40 1.26
C CYS A 13 10.96 7.36 2.36
N LEU A 14 10.40 7.54 3.56
CA LEU A 14 10.58 6.58 4.66
C LEU A 14 9.97 5.20 4.32
N VAL A 15 8.78 5.16 3.72
CA VAL A 15 8.14 3.90 3.30
C VAL A 15 8.95 3.23 2.20
N GLU A 16 9.37 3.99 1.19
CA GLU A 16 10.26 3.51 0.13
C GLU A 16 11.55 2.90 0.71
N LEU A 17 12.19 3.57 1.66
CA LEU A 17 13.40 3.07 2.34
C LEU A 17 13.14 1.78 3.12
N ILE A 18 12.06 1.71 3.90
CA ILE A 18 11.71 0.50 4.67
C ILE A 18 11.48 -0.67 3.71
N CYS A 19 10.76 -0.44 2.62
CA CYS A 19 10.49 -1.45 1.59
C CYS A 19 11.78 -1.88 0.87
N MET A 20 12.66 -0.94 0.52
CA MET A 20 13.98 -1.24 -0.05
C MET A 20 14.82 -2.10 0.89
N PHE A 21 14.91 -1.76 2.18
CA PHE A 21 15.65 -2.56 3.16
C PHE A 21 15.07 -3.96 3.31
N PHE A 22 13.75 -4.09 3.30
CA PHE A 22 13.10 -5.41 3.37
C PHE A 22 13.47 -6.28 2.17
N VAL A 23 13.38 -5.75 0.94
CA VAL A 23 13.75 -6.48 -0.28
C VAL A 23 15.24 -6.83 -0.27
N ALA A 24 16.10 -5.89 0.11
CA ALA A 24 17.54 -6.12 0.21
C ALA A 24 17.91 -7.19 1.26
N SER A 25 17.14 -7.31 2.35
CA SER A 25 17.37 -8.32 3.39
C SER A 25 17.25 -9.76 2.88
N TRP A 26 16.47 -9.98 1.82
CA TRP A 26 16.35 -11.27 1.13
C TRP A 26 17.23 -11.37 -0.11
N THR A 27 18.16 -10.44 -0.30
CA THR A 27 18.99 -10.35 -1.52
C THR A 27 18.10 -10.23 -2.78
N GLY A 28 16.91 -9.67 -2.63
CA GLY A 28 15.97 -9.49 -3.74
C GLY A 28 16.46 -8.42 -4.70
N VAL A 29 16.53 -8.74 -5.99
CA VAL A 29 16.81 -7.77 -7.05
C VAL A 29 15.59 -7.65 -7.93
N VAL A 30 14.89 -6.52 -7.85
CA VAL A 30 13.68 -6.29 -8.64
C VAL A 30 14.06 -5.64 -9.97
N LYS A 31 13.84 -6.38 -11.06
CA LYS A 31 14.02 -5.88 -12.42
C LYS A 31 12.68 -5.53 -13.05
N TYR A 32 12.54 -4.28 -13.43
CA TYR A 32 11.35 -3.77 -14.11
C TYR A 32 11.49 -3.91 -15.62
N HIS A 33 10.39 -4.25 -16.26
CA HIS A 33 10.30 -4.34 -17.71
C HIS A 33 9.25 -3.33 -18.19
N GLY A 34 9.68 -2.38 -19.03
CA GLY A 34 8.82 -1.30 -19.53
C GLY A 34 9.18 0.09 -18.98
N PRO A 35 8.47 1.13 -19.43
CA PRO A 35 8.67 2.50 -18.95
C PRO A 35 8.34 2.59 -17.46
N ARG A 36 9.13 3.39 -16.72
CA ARG A 36 8.81 3.68 -15.32
C ARG A 36 7.43 4.32 -15.23
N PRO A 37 6.62 3.97 -14.22
CA PRO A 37 5.32 4.58 -14.01
C PRO A 37 5.49 6.08 -13.79
N SER A 38 4.94 6.90 -14.70
CA SER A 38 4.83 8.33 -14.49
C SER A 38 3.62 8.62 -13.61
N ILE A 39 3.79 9.51 -12.62
CA ILE A 39 2.68 9.96 -11.78
C ILE A 39 1.85 10.94 -12.61
N GLN A 40 0.75 10.45 -13.17
CA GLN A 40 -0.24 11.27 -13.86
C GLN A 40 -1.51 11.39 -13.03
N PRO A 41 -2.21 12.54 -13.08
CA PRO A 41 -3.49 12.68 -12.39
C PRO A 41 -4.49 11.63 -12.91
N LYS A 42 -5.22 11.00 -11.98
CA LYS A 42 -6.28 9.99 -12.23
C LYS A 42 -5.79 8.65 -12.83
N GLN A 43 -4.52 8.30 -12.64
CA GLN A 43 -3.99 6.99 -13.05
C GLN A 43 -4.23 5.92 -11.97
N VAL A 44 -4.65 4.72 -12.40
CA VAL A 44 -4.86 3.56 -11.52
C VAL A 44 -3.98 2.41 -11.99
N PHE A 45 -3.21 1.85 -11.07
CA PHE A 45 -2.40 0.66 -11.31
C PHE A 45 -3.13 -0.57 -10.78
N VAL A 46 -3.11 -1.66 -11.55
CA VAL A 46 -3.79 -2.90 -11.21
C VAL A 46 -2.76 -4.02 -11.19
N SER A 47 -2.61 -4.69 -10.04
CA SER A 47 -1.86 -5.94 -9.93
C SER A 47 -2.85 -7.12 -9.97
N ASN A 48 -2.42 -8.23 -10.57
CA ASN A 48 -3.22 -9.45 -10.62
C ASN A 48 -3.39 -10.07 -9.21
N HIS A 49 -2.33 -10.01 -8.42
CA HIS A 49 -2.30 -10.55 -7.07
C HIS A 49 -2.04 -9.43 -6.05
N THR A 50 -2.66 -9.54 -4.88
CA THR A 50 -2.50 -8.59 -3.79
C THR A 50 -2.11 -9.33 -2.52
N SER A 51 -0.80 -9.50 -2.33
CA SER A 51 -0.18 -9.92 -1.07
C SER A 51 0.62 -8.79 -0.45
N MET A 52 1.00 -8.96 0.82
CA MET A 52 1.86 -8.01 1.52
C MET A 52 3.27 -7.90 0.88
N ILE A 53 3.75 -8.96 0.23
CA ILE A 53 5.01 -8.93 -0.52
C ILE A 53 4.83 -8.11 -1.79
N ASP A 54 3.72 -8.27 -2.50
CA ASP A 54 3.42 -7.48 -3.71
C ASP A 54 3.40 -5.98 -3.38
N PHE A 55 2.83 -5.60 -2.23
CA PHE A 55 2.89 -4.23 -1.73
C PHE A 55 4.34 -3.75 -1.56
N ILE A 56 5.17 -4.49 -0.84
CA ILE A 56 6.57 -4.10 -0.58
C ILE A 56 7.36 -3.94 -1.88
N ILE A 57 7.16 -4.84 -2.86
CA ILE A 57 7.84 -4.81 -4.15
C ILE A 57 7.44 -3.60 -5.01
N LEU A 58 6.19 -3.15 -4.88
CA LEU A 58 5.70 -1.95 -5.59
C LEU A 58 6.17 -0.67 -4.90
N GLU A 59 6.04 -0.60 -3.57
CA GLU A 59 6.42 0.57 -2.77
C GLU A 59 7.93 0.84 -2.78
N GLN A 60 8.78 -0.18 -2.98
CA GLN A 60 10.24 0.04 -3.03
C GLN A 60 10.70 0.94 -4.19
N MET A 61 9.82 1.24 -5.17
CA MET A 61 10.11 2.15 -6.28
C MET A 61 9.46 3.51 -6.13
N THR A 62 8.20 3.51 -5.70
CA THR A 62 7.37 4.71 -5.66
C THR A 62 6.27 4.43 -4.66
N ALA A 63 6.05 5.37 -3.75
CA ALA A 63 4.99 5.24 -2.77
C ALA A 63 3.60 5.34 -3.44
N PHE A 64 2.89 4.21 -3.55
CA PHE A 64 1.54 4.15 -4.11
C PHE A 64 0.49 4.15 -2.99
N ALA A 65 -0.64 4.82 -3.25
CA ALA A 65 -1.83 4.58 -2.43
C ALA A 65 -2.42 3.23 -2.86
N VAL A 66 -2.41 2.24 -1.97
CA VAL A 66 -2.93 0.90 -2.26
C VAL A 66 -4.23 0.61 -1.51
N ILE A 67 -5.00 -0.31 -2.08
CA ILE A 67 -6.21 -0.85 -1.45
C ILE A 67 -5.88 -2.26 -0.94
N MET A 68 -5.93 -2.46 0.39
CA MET A 68 -5.53 -3.72 1.00
C MET A 68 -6.53 -4.20 2.06
N GLN A 69 -6.53 -5.52 2.31
CA GLN A 69 -7.32 -6.10 3.37
C GLN A 69 -6.67 -5.78 4.73
N LYS A 70 -7.47 -5.38 5.72
CA LYS A 70 -6.97 -5.25 7.09
C LYS A 70 -6.57 -6.62 7.62
N HIS A 71 -5.28 -6.79 7.93
CA HIS A 71 -4.78 -7.99 8.59
C HIS A 71 -4.84 -7.84 10.12
N PRO A 72 -5.29 -8.87 10.86
CA PRO A 72 -5.25 -8.86 12.32
C PRO A 72 -3.83 -9.12 12.84
N GLY A 73 -3.56 -8.70 14.09
CA GLY A 73 -2.27 -8.91 14.77
C GLY A 73 -1.29 -7.74 14.62
N TRP A 74 -0.02 -8.00 14.95
CA TRP A 74 1.05 -6.99 14.95
C TRP A 74 1.30 -6.36 13.58
N VAL A 75 1.08 -7.15 12.51
CA VAL A 75 1.14 -6.69 11.11
C VAL A 75 0.12 -5.58 10.84
N GLY A 76 -1.10 -5.70 11.38
CA GLY A 76 -2.14 -4.69 11.23
C GLY A 76 -1.84 -3.38 11.95
N LEU A 77 -1.10 -3.43 13.07
CA LEU A 77 -0.65 -2.24 13.79
C LEU A 77 0.43 -1.51 12.99
N LEU A 78 1.44 -2.23 12.51
CA LEU A 78 2.48 -1.68 11.64
C LEU A 78 1.87 -1.08 10.37
N GLN A 79 0.91 -1.80 9.78
CA GLN A 79 0.18 -1.35 8.60
C GLN A 79 -0.62 -0.07 8.88
N SER A 80 -1.32 0.01 10.01
CA SER A 80 -2.11 1.19 10.34
C SER A 80 -1.21 2.41 10.54
N THR A 81 -0.13 2.29 11.32
CA THR A 81 0.75 3.45 11.59
C THR A 81 1.49 3.95 10.35
N ILE A 82 1.98 3.03 9.50
CA ILE A 82 2.79 3.42 8.33
C ILE A 82 1.89 3.85 7.15
N LEU A 83 0.81 3.13 6.86
CA LEU A 83 0.05 3.33 5.62
C LEU A 83 -1.16 4.25 5.74
N GLU A 84 -1.71 4.47 6.94
CA GLU A 84 -2.75 5.51 7.16
C GLU A 84 -2.22 6.89 6.72
N SER A 85 -0.91 7.06 6.83
CA SER A 85 -0.19 8.27 6.45
C SER A 85 0.12 8.39 4.94
N VAL A 86 0.12 7.27 4.20
CA VAL A 86 0.36 7.24 2.72
C VAL A 86 -0.96 7.37 1.92
N GLY A 87 -2.10 7.37 2.62
CA GLY A 87 -3.42 7.44 2.00
C GLY A 87 -3.92 6.08 1.48
N CYS A 88 -3.46 4.99 2.08
CA CYS A 88 -3.95 3.65 1.74
C CYS A 88 -5.36 3.43 2.26
N ILE A 89 -6.20 2.78 1.46
CA ILE A 89 -7.59 2.49 1.81
C ILE A 89 -7.69 1.03 2.24
N TRP A 90 -8.23 0.79 3.43
CA TRP A 90 -8.37 -0.55 3.99
C TRP A 90 -9.79 -1.07 3.86
N PHE A 91 -9.93 -2.34 3.50
CA PHE A 91 -11.22 -3.03 3.56
C PHE A 91 -11.18 -4.17 4.59
N ASN A 92 -12.28 -4.31 5.35
CA ASN A 92 -12.47 -5.44 6.23
C ASN A 92 -13.34 -6.49 5.52
N ARG A 93 -12.79 -7.68 5.24
CA ARG A 93 -13.58 -8.77 4.62
C ARG A 93 -14.72 -9.25 5.51
N ALA A 94 -14.63 -9.09 6.84
CA ALA A 94 -15.71 -9.42 7.75
C ALA A 94 -16.90 -8.45 7.58
N GLU A 95 -16.64 -7.14 7.44
CA GLU A 95 -17.69 -6.16 7.11
C GLU A 95 -18.20 -6.31 5.66
N ALA A 96 -17.36 -6.74 4.72
CA ALA A 96 -17.81 -7.01 3.35
C ALA A 96 -18.83 -8.17 3.28
N LYS A 97 -18.77 -9.12 4.22
CA LYS A 97 -19.77 -10.19 4.39
C LYS A 97 -21.05 -9.72 5.08
N ASP A 98 -21.06 -8.54 5.71
CA ASP A 98 -22.26 -7.96 6.32
C ASP A 98 -23.32 -7.54 5.29
N ARG A 99 -23.00 -7.66 3.99
CA ARG A 99 -24.01 -7.64 2.90
C ARG A 99 -25.01 -8.79 3.00
N GLU A 100 -24.70 -9.90 3.69
CA GLU A 100 -25.68 -10.97 3.93
C GLU A 100 -26.77 -10.56 4.94
N ILE A 101 -26.47 -9.64 5.86
CA ILE A 101 -27.46 -9.13 6.82
C ILE A 101 -28.36 -8.08 6.16
N VAL A 102 -27.83 -7.28 5.24
CA VAL A 102 -28.60 -6.30 4.45
C VAL A 102 -29.45 -7.00 3.38
N ALA A 103 -29.01 -8.13 2.81
CA ALA A 103 -29.79 -8.93 1.87
C ALA A 103 -30.93 -9.73 2.52
N LYS A 104 -31.01 -9.77 3.86
CA LYS A 104 -32.09 -10.38 4.64
C LYS A 104 -33.18 -9.39 5.09
N LYS A 105 -33.16 -8.15 4.58
CA LYS A 105 -34.28 -7.21 4.71
C LYS A 105 -35.10 -7.15 3.43
#